data_AF-A0A0P7FV19-F1
#
_entry.id   AF-A0A0P7FV19-F1
#
_cell.length_a   1.000
_cell.length_b   1.000
_cell.length_c   1.000
_cell.angle_alpha   90.00
_cell.angle_beta   90.00
_cell.angle_gamma   90.00
#
_symmetry.space_group_name_H-M   'P 1'
#
loop_
_entity.id
_entity.type
_entity.pdbx_description
1 polymer ?
#
loop_
_entity_poly.entity_id
_entity_poly.type
_entity_poly.pdbx_seq_one_letter_code
_entity_poly.pdbx_strand_id
1 'polypeptide(L)'
;MLWASGETLAMTPERELPRHYASLRRCVEELKALSGPLRASVEGRDVLTGEPRAVAGTVVETTLNDEESIASFTVETDDGRVRVGGRVAALEDVEAHEITIERA
;
A
#
# COMPACT_ATOMS: atom_id res chain seq x y z
N MET A 1 18.32 2.94 -11.47
CA MET A 1 17.41 2.94 -12.63
C MET A 1 16.94 1.50 -12.87
N LEU A 2 15.76 1.14 -12.35
CA LEU A 2 15.09 -0.09 -12.77
C LEU A 2 14.28 0.27 -14.01
N TRP A 3 14.70 -0.24 -15.15
CA TRP A 3 14.04 -0.03 -16.43
C TRP A 3 12.79 -0.92 -16.45
N ALA A 4 11.59 -0.33 -16.52
CA ALA A 4 10.38 -1.09 -16.79
C ALA A 4 10.31 -1.40 -18.30
N SER A 5 11.15 -2.32 -18.78
CA SER A 5 11.08 -2.87 -20.15
C SER A 5 10.31 -4.20 -20.20
N GLY A 6 9.34 -4.36 -19.30
CA GLY A 6 8.56 -5.60 -19.18
C GLY A 6 7.44 -5.65 -20.21
N GLU A 7 7.39 -6.70 -21.03
CA GLU A 7 6.23 -7.05 -21.84
C GLU A 7 5.25 -7.87 -20.99
N THR A 8 3.95 -7.60 -21.12
CA THR A 8 2.91 -8.39 -20.46
C THR A 8 2.82 -9.78 -21.10
N LEU A 9 3.31 -10.80 -20.40
CA LEU A 9 3.27 -12.19 -20.89
C LEU A 9 1.93 -12.88 -20.62
N ALA A 10 1.26 -12.54 -19.51
CA ALA A 10 -0.02 -13.13 -19.13
C ALA A 10 -0.75 -12.23 -18.12
N MET A 11 -2.08 -12.38 -18.05
CA MET A 11 -2.92 -11.84 -16.98
C MET A 11 -3.50 -13.01 -16.17
N THR A 12 -3.42 -12.92 -14.84
CA THR A 12 -4.08 -13.88 -13.95
C THR A 12 -5.53 -13.46 -13.70
N PRO A 13 -6.49 -14.39 -13.51
CA PRO A 13 -7.81 -14.03 -13.02
C PRO A 13 -7.72 -13.28 -11.69
N GLU A 14 -8.69 -12.41 -11.46
CA GLU A 14 -8.75 -11.56 -10.28
C GLU A 14 -8.85 -12.41 -9.01
N ARG A 15 -7.90 -12.24 -8.08
CA ARG A 15 -7.84 -13.00 -6.83
C ARG A 15 -8.88 -12.47 -5.84
N GLU A 16 -9.57 -13.33 -5.10
CA GLU A 16 -10.47 -12.87 -4.04
C GLU A 16 -9.70 -12.20 -2.88
N LEU A 17 -10.38 -11.31 -2.15
CA LEU A 17 -9.86 -10.75 -0.90
C LEU A 17 -10.05 -11.78 0.24
N PRO A 18 -9.13 -11.88 1.22
CA PRO A 18 -8.02 -10.96 1.48
C PRO A 18 -6.80 -11.16 0.57
N ARG A 19 -6.10 -10.06 0.27
CA ARG A 19 -4.89 -10.03 -0.55
C ARG A 19 -3.69 -9.52 0.24
N HIS A 20 -2.59 -10.27 0.22
CA HIS A 20 -1.31 -9.89 0.81
C HIS A 20 -0.36 -9.30 -0.24
N TYR A 21 0.39 -8.27 0.14
CA TYR A 21 1.36 -7.60 -0.70
C TYR A 21 2.65 -7.31 0.07
N ALA A 22 3.78 -7.61 -0.55
CA ALA A 22 5.11 -7.14 -0.12
C ALA A 22 5.58 -5.89 -0.88
N SER A 23 4.91 -5.54 -1.99
CA SER A 23 5.17 -4.36 -2.81
C SER A 23 4.03 -3.37 -2.67
N LEU A 24 4.33 -2.18 -2.14
CA LEU A 24 3.36 -1.10 -2.02
C LEU A 24 2.83 -0.65 -3.38
N ARG A 25 3.68 -0.50 -4.38
CA ARG A 25 3.26 -0.08 -5.73
C ARG A 25 2.22 -1.04 -6.30
N ARG A 26 2.48 -2.35 -6.20
CA ARG A 26 1.53 -3.37 -6.65
C ARG A 26 0.21 -3.30 -5.86
N CYS A 27 0.29 -3.10 -4.55
CA CYS A 27 -0.89 -2.91 -3.72
C CYS A 27 -1.73 -1.71 -4.20
N VAL A 28 -1.12 -0.55 -4.39
CA VAL A 28 -1.80 0.68 -4.82
C VAL A 28 -2.43 0.54 -6.22
N GLU A 29 -1.74 -0.09 -7.16
CA GLU A 29 -2.31 -0.40 -8.49
C GLU A 29 -3.61 -1.22 -8.37
N GLU A 30 -3.62 -2.25 -7.52
CA GLU A 30 -4.81 -3.08 -7.31
C GLU A 30 -5.91 -2.36 -6.52
N LEU A 31 -5.56 -1.55 -5.52
CA LEU A 31 -6.51 -0.73 -4.77
C LEU A 31 -7.30 0.20 -5.69
N LYS A 32 -6.65 0.78 -6.71
CA LYS A 32 -7.32 1.64 -7.71
C LYS A 32 -8.29 0.88 -8.62
N ALA A 33 -8.09 -0.43 -8.80
CA ALA A 33 -8.96 -1.27 -9.64
C ALA A 33 -10.15 -1.85 -8.85
N LEU A 34 -10.03 -1.95 -7.53
CA LEU A 34 -11.08 -2.46 -6.66
C LEU A 34 -12.15 -1.39 -6.36
N SER A 35 -13.42 -1.80 -6.33
CA SER A 35 -14.55 -0.96 -5.96
C SER A 35 -15.06 -1.26 -4.56
N GLY A 36 -15.69 -0.27 -3.92
CA GLY A 36 -16.26 -0.40 -2.57
C GLY A 36 -15.24 -0.15 -1.46
N PRO A 37 -15.69 -0.11 -0.19
CA PRO A 37 -14.82 0.16 0.95
C PRO A 37 -13.85 -1.01 1.19
N LEU A 38 -12.62 -0.66 1.52
CA LEU A 38 -11.52 -1.60 1.76
C LEU A 38 -10.88 -1.29 3.11
N ARG A 39 -10.49 -2.35 3.81
CA ARG A 39 -9.71 -2.26 5.04
C ARG A 39 -8.28 -2.73 4.76
N ALA A 40 -7.31 -2.03 5.34
CA ALA A 40 -5.91 -2.42 5.31
C ALA A 40 -5.46 -2.80 6.72
N SER A 41 -4.60 -3.82 6.79
CA SER A 41 -3.74 -4.12 7.94
C SER A 41 -2.29 -4.08 7.46
N VAL A 42 -1.47 -3.26 8.12
CA VAL A 42 -0.09 -2.95 7.71
C VAL A 42 0.84 -3.25 8.87
N GLU A 43 1.87 -4.03 8.59
CA GLU A 43 3.01 -4.23 9.48
C GLU A 43 4.25 -3.57 8.87
N GLY A 44 4.98 -2.82 9.69
CA GLY A 44 6.07 -2.01 9.21
C GLY A 44 6.87 -1.36 10.33
N ARG A 45 7.44 -0.21 9.99
CA ARG A 45 8.12 0.65 10.96
C ARG A 45 7.63 2.07 10.87
N ASP A 46 7.62 2.76 12.00
CA ASP A 46 7.45 4.19 12.04
C ASP A 46 8.66 4.86 11.36
N VAL A 47 8.39 5.77 10.42
CA VAL A 47 9.45 6.35 9.58
C VAL A 47 10.38 7.26 10.38
N LEU A 48 9.87 7.97 11.39
CA LEU A 48 10.65 8.93 12.16
C LEU A 48 11.55 8.24 13.19
N THR A 49 11.02 7.22 13.85
CA THR A 49 11.70 6.54 14.96
C THR A 49 12.41 5.26 14.54
N GLY A 50 11.97 4.62 13.45
CA GLY A 50 12.43 3.30 13.02
C GLY A 50 11.83 2.14 13.82
N GLU A 51 11.01 2.41 14.84
CA GLU A 51 10.41 1.40 15.71
C GLU A 51 9.31 0.60 14.98
N PRO A 52 9.10 -0.68 15.32
CA PRO A 52 8.00 -1.47 14.77
C PRO A 52 6.65 -0.79 14.99
N ARG A 53 5.83 -0.73 13.93
CA ARG A 53 4.50 -0.12 13.98
C ARG A 53 3.52 -0.94 13.15
N ALA A 54 2.37 -1.23 13.74
CA ALA A 54 1.23 -1.87 13.08
C ALA A 54 0.07 -0.88 12.97
N VAL A 55 -0.61 -0.87 11.84
CA VAL A 55 -1.72 0.04 11.54
C VAL A 55 -2.84 -0.75 10.88
N ALA A 56 -4.07 -0.55 11.32
CA ALA A 56 -5.24 -1.15 10.70
C ALA A 56 -6.40 -0.16 10.62
N GLY A 57 -7.12 -0.14 9.50
CA GLY A 57 -8.22 0.80 9.30
C GLY A 57 -8.70 0.86 7.85
N THR A 58 -9.55 1.83 7.55
CA THR A 58 -10.16 1.99 6.22
C THR A 58 -9.19 2.68 5.27
N VAL A 59 -9.05 2.17 4.05
CA VAL A 59 -8.29 2.85 3.00
C VAL A 59 -9.14 4.00 2.47
N VAL A 60 -8.67 5.24 2.64
CA VAL A 60 -9.43 6.45 2.27
C VAL A 60 -8.79 7.23 1.12
N GLU A 61 -7.54 6.97 0.79
CA GLU A 61 -6.82 7.66 -0.30
C GLU A 61 -5.71 6.78 -0.87
N THR A 62 -5.43 6.91 -2.17
CA THR A 62 -4.27 6.29 -2.83
C THR A 62 -3.55 7.31 -3.68
N THR A 63 -2.22 7.26 -3.69
CA THR A 63 -1.36 8.07 -4.55
C THR A 63 -0.47 7.15 -5.38
N LEU A 64 -0.44 7.38 -6.70
CA LEU A 64 0.48 6.74 -7.62
C LEU A 64 0.89 7.80 -8.66
N ASN A 65 2.18 8.12 -8.71
CA ASN A 65 2.78 9.00 -9.70
C ASN A 65 4.02 8.30 -10.26
N ASP A 66 3.94 7.92 -11.54
CA ASP A 66 5.01 7.17 -12.20
C ASP A 66 6.22 8.04 -12.55
N GLU A 67 6.01 9.32 -12.87
CA GLU A 67 7.09 10.27 -13.20
C GLU A 67 8.00 10.49 -11.99
N GLU A 68 7.40 10.68 -10.82
CA GLU A 68 8.10 10.90 -9.55
C GLU A 68 8.44 9.58 -8.82
N SER A 69 8.05 8.43 -9.39
CA SER A 69 8.20 7.11 -8.76
C SER A 69 7.56 7.01 -7.35
N ILE A 70 6.50 7.78 -7.09
CA ILE A 70 5.79 7.80 -5.80
C ILE A 70 4.63 6.81 -5.81
N ALA A 71 4.51 6.02 -4.74
CA ALA A 71 3.32 5.26 -4.41
C ALA A 71 3.07 5.37 -2.90
N SER A 72 1.81 5.55 -2.50
CA SER A 72 1.38 5.52 -1.09
C SER A 72 -0.13 5.35 -0.98
N PHE A 73 -0.61 5.04 0.22
CA PHE A 73 -2.04 5.10 0.54
C PHE A 73 -2.26 5.61 1.97
N THR A 74 -3.46 6.10 2.27
CA THR A 74 -3.82 6.60 3.58
C THR A 74 -4.83 5.67 4.24
N VAL A 75 -4.56 5.31 5.49
CA VAL A 75 -5.46 4.53 6.36
C VAL A 75 -6.10 5.46 7.38
N GLU A 76 -7.42 5.48 7.44
CA GLU A 76 -8.17 6.14 8.51
C GLU A 76 -8.36 5.16 9.68
N THR A 77 -7.83 5.55 10.84
CA THR A 77 -7.88 4.82 12.11
C THR A 77 -8.63 5.63 13.16
N ASP A 78 -8.90 5.03 14.31
CA ASP A 78 -9.53 5.74 15.44
C ASP A 78 -8.67 6.90 15.96
N ASP A 79 -7.34 6.82 15.81
CA ASP A 79 -6.37 7.85 16.22
C ASP A 79 -6.06 8.87 15.11
N GLY A 80 -6.75 8.77 13.97
CA GLY A 80 -6.60 9.65 12.82
C GLY A 80 -6.01 8.96 11.59
N ARG A 81 -5.58 9.79 10.63
CA ARG A 81 -5.09 9.33 9.32
C ARG A 81 -3.60 9.02 9.36
N VAL A 82 -3.24 7.88 8.78
CA VAL A 82 -1.85 7.41 8.70
C VAL A 82 -1.50 7.17 7.23
N ARG A 83 -0.46 7.84 6.76
CA ARG A 83 0.10 7.64 5.41
C ARG A 83 1.05 6.46 5.43
N VAL A 84 0.88 5.56 4.48
CA VAL A 84 1.63 4.31 4.35
C VAL A 84 2.43 4.35 3.06
N GLY A 85 3.75 4.28 3.21
CA GLY A 85 4.73 4.17 2.14
C GLY A 85 5.22 2.74 1.98
N GLY A 86 6.03 2.51 0.95
CA GLY A 86 6.63 1.20 0.68
C GLY A 86 7.96 1.04 1.40
N ARG A 87 8.70 -0.01 1.05
CA ARG A 87 10.08 -0.18 1.53
C ARG A 87 10.92 1.06 1.23
N VAL A 88 11.71 1.51 2.20
CA VAL A 88 12.51 2.74 2.16
C VAL A 88 11.66 4.03 2.11
N ALA A 89 10.44 4.00 2.65
CA ALA A 89 9.64 5.22 2.82
C ALA A 89 10.32 6.20 3.77
N ALA A 90 10.29 7.47 3.41
CA ALA A 90 10.91 8.55 4.18
C ALA A 90 9.98 9.76 4.37
N LEU A 91 8.86 9.83 3.66
CA LEU A 91 7.93 10.96 3.68
C LEU A 91 6.59 10.61 4.32
N GLU A 92 6.23 9.33 4.29
CA GLU A 92 5.04 8.77 4.92
C GLU A 92 5.27 8.54 6.42
N ASP A 93 4.21 8.14 7.12
CA ASP A 93 4.26 7.92 8.57
C ASP A 93 4.73 6.49 8.88
N VAL A 94 4.40 5.53 8.01
CA VAL A 94 4.80 4.13 8.11
C VAL A 94 5.49 3.65 6.84
N GLU A 95 6.63 3.00 7.00
CA GLU A 95 7.24 2.16 5.97
C GLU A 95 6.66 0.75 6.08
N ALA A 96 5.87 0.34 5.09
CA ALA A 96 5.26 -0.97 5.07
C ALA A 96 6.27 -2.07 4.70
N HIS A 97 6.22 -3.16 5.47
CA HIS A 97 6.89 -4.42 5.16
C HIS A 97 5.91 -5.46 4.64
N GLU A 98 4.73 -5.53 5.24
CA GLU A 98 3.63 -6.40 4.84
C GLU A 98 2.31 -5.63 4.84
N ILE A 99 1.49 -5.85 3.82
CA ILE A 99 0.19 -5.21 3.66
C ILE A 99 -0.85 -6.28 3.37
N THR A 100 -1.93 -6.29 4.13
CA THR A 100 -3.11 -7.13 3.88
C THR A 100 -4.30 -6.24 3.59
N ILE A 101 -4.98 -6.47 2.47
CA ILE A 101 -6.21 -5.77 2.07
C ILE A 101 -7.39 -6.74 2.14
N GLU A 102 -8.48 -6.29 2.74
CA GLU A 102 -9.74 -7.02 2.86
C GLU A 102 -10.95 -6.11 2.64
N ARG A 103 -12.16 -6.69 2.63
CA ARG A 103 -13.40 -5.91 2.61
C ARG A 103 -13.63 -5.30 3.99
N ALA A 104 -14.07 -4.03 4.02
CA ALA A 104 -14.40 -3.33 5.26
C ALA A 104 -15.67 -3.88 5.93
#